data_AF-A0A439CNY1-F1
#
_entry.id   AF-A0A439CNY1-F1
#
_cell.length_a   1.000
_cell.length_b   1.000
_cell.length_c   1.000
_cell.angle_alpha   90.00
_cell.angle_beta   90.00
_cell.angle_gamma   90.00
#
_symmetry.space_group_name_H-M   'P 1'
#
loop_
_entity.id
_entity.type
_entity.pdbx_description
1 polymer ?
#
loop_
_entity_poly.entity_id
_entity_poly.type
_entity_poly.pdbx_seq_one_letter_code
_entity_poly.pdbx_strand_id
1 'polypeptide(L)'
;MTTTTRAGGVRQRKAKASAAAGEQVPPQVEEVDTDEADEIEREREEAEAERLERKNRTPKQKLDDEDDAYSPWVDILRVISFLIFASFALSYLISGGETFTWGMKHPPKYLQTEWWKAKFRGPIYLTPAELATYDGTDETKPLYLAINGTIYDVSSNRRTYGPEGSYRYFAGVDARGAT
;
A
#
# COMPACT_ATOMS: atom_id res chain seq x y z
N MET A 1 -19.28 -25.24 -67.76
CA MET A 1 -18.69 -26.52 -68.23
C MET A 1 -17.55 -26.83 -67.27
N THR A 2 -17.77 -27.73 -66.29
CA THR A 2 -17.28 -29.15 -66.28
C THR A 2 -15.75 -29.18 -66.37
N THR A 3 -14.93 -29.78 -65.50
CA THR A 3 -14.95 -31.11 -64.85
C THR A 3 -13.58 -31.24 -64.13
N THR A 4 -13.46 -31.65 -62.85
CA THR A 4 -13.35 -33.06 -62.35
C THR A 4 -11.94 -33.69 -62.43
N THR A 5 -11.43 -34.11 -61.26
CA THR A 5 -10.76 -35.41 -60.98
C THR A 5 -9.24 -35.54 -60.78
N ARG A 6 -8.89 -35.78 -59.50
CA ARG A 6 -8.18 -36.95 -58.90
C ARG A 6 -6.73 -37.26 -59.34
N ALA A 7 -5.79 -36.98 -58.43
CA ALA A 7 -4.47 -37.59 -58.44
C ALA A 7 -4.48 -38.90 -57.61
N GLY A 8 -4.24 -40.03 -58.28
CA GLY A 8 -3.92 -41.31 -57.65
C GLY A 8 -2.42 -41.60 -57.83
N GLY A 9 -1.70 -41.74 -56.72
CA GLY A 9 -0.28 -42.07 -56.71
C GLY A 9 -0.04 -43.56 -56.95
N VAL A 10 0.73 -43.88 -57.99
CA VAL A 10 1.16 -45.23 -58.35
C VAL A 10 2.61 -45.46 -57.89
N ARG A 11 2.74 -46.37 -56.93
CA ARG A 11 3.77 -47.41 -56.68
C ARG A 11 5.17 -47.27 -57.31
N GLN A 12 6.14 -47.35 -56.39
CA GLN A 12 7.39 -48.13 -56.37
C GLN A 12 8.20 -48.30 -57.66
N ARG A 13 9.50 -47.97 -57.56
CA ARG A 13 10.58 -48.82 -58.09
C ARG A 13 11.75 -48.89 -57.10
N LYS A 14 11.99 -50.10 -56.60
CA LYS A 14 13.21 -50.52 -55.92
C LYS A 14 14.28 -50.70 -57.00
N ALA A 15 15.40 -50.01 -56.89
CA ALA A 15 16.58 -50.30 -57.67
C ALA A 15 17.80 -50.02 -56.80
N LYS A 16 18.57 -51.06 -56.48
CA LYS A 16 20.04 -51.04 -56.60
C LYS A 16 20.58 -52.44 -56.34
N ALA A 17 21.18 -53.02 -57.37
CA ALA A 17 22.10 -54.14 -57.25
C ALA A 17 23.52 -53.59 -57.08
N SER A 18 24.36 -54.22 -56.26
CA SER A 18 25.66 -54.78 -56.69
C SER A 18 26.45 -55.26 -55.47
N ALA A 19 26.87 -56.52 -55.51
CA ALA A 19 27.83 -57.11 -54.59
C ALA A 19 29.26 -56.60 -54.88
N ALA A 20 30.07 -56.42 -53.82
CA ALA A 20 31.52 -56.63 -53.84
C ALA A 20 32.08 -56.53 -52.41
N ALA A 21 33.11 -57.35 -52.15
CA ALA A 21 33.79 -57.63 -50.90
C ALA A 21 34.71 -56.50 -50.39
N GLY A 22 35.08 -56.58 -49.11
CA GLY A 22 36.45 -56.29 -48.66
C GLY A 22 36.64 -55.15 -47.66
N GLU A 23 37.35 -55.49 -46.58
CA GLU A 23 38.14 -54.66 -45.67
C GLU A 23 37.44 -53.82 -44.59
N GLN A 24 37.48 -54.36 -43.37
CA GLN A 24 37.25 -53.64 -42.11
C GLN A 24 38.57 -52.98 -41.66
N VAL A 25 38.52 -51.69 -41.36
CA VAL A 25 39.53 -50.96 -40.57
C VAL A 25 38.77 -50.30 -39.40
N PRO A 26 39.18 -50.49 -38.14
CA PRO A 26 38.32 -50.20 -36.99
C PRO A 26 38.17 -48.70 -36.70
N PRO A 27 37.02 -48.29 -36.12
CA PRO A 27 36.75 -46.90 -35.73
C PRO A 27 37.47 -46.55 -34.43
N GLN A 28 38.14 -45.39 -34.41
CA GLN A 28 38.58 -44.78 -33.16
C GLN A 28 37.42 -43.97 -32.61
N VAL A 29 36.85 -44.44 -31.49
CA VAL A 29 35.82 -43.76 -30.72
C VAL A 29 36.53 -43.19 -29.51
N GLU A 30 36.53 -41.87 -29.38
CA GLU A 30 36.96 -41.14 -28.19
C GLU A 30 35.97 -41.50 -27.08
N GLU A 31 36.43 -42.27 -26.10
CA GLU A 31 35.66 -42.67 -24.93
C GLU A 31 35.42 -41.42 -24.07
N VAL A 32 34.21 -40.88 -24.17
CA VAL A 32 33.69 -39.95 -23.17
C VAL A 32 33.48 -40.76 -21.90
N ASP A 33 34.17 -40.37 -20.83
CA ASP A 33 34.10 -41.02 -19.53
C ASP A 33 32.63 -41.21 -19.12
N THR A 34 32.30 -42.44 -18.73
CA THR A 34 30.93 -42.92 -18.51
C THR A 34 30.19 -42.09 -17.47
N ASP A 35 30.93 -41.45 -16.57
CA ASP A 35 30.41 -40.60 -15.51
C ASP A 35 29.81 -39.27 -16.03
N GLU A 36 30.42 -38.62 -17.04
CA GLU A 36 29.87 -37.38 -17.65
C GLU A 36 28.69 -37.67 -18.57
N ALA A 37 28.72 -38.78 -19.31
CA ALA A 37 27.61 -39.19 -20.16
C ALA A 37 26.35 -39.50 -19.34
N ASP A 38 26.51 -40.19 -18.20
CA ASP A 38 25.43 -40.50 -17.28
C ASP A 38 24.92 -39.24 -16.55
N GLU A 39 25.76 -38.23 -16.31
CA GLU A 39 25.33 -36.95 -15.72
C GLU A 39 24.53 -36.11 -16.72
N ILE A 40 24.94 -36.04 -17.99
CA ILE A 40 24.19 -35.34 -19.05
C ILE A 40 22.85 -36.03 -19.33
N GLU A 41 22.80 -37.37 -19.28
CA GLU A 41 21.55 -38.10 -19.44
C GLU A 41 20.61 -37.86 -18.25
N ARG A 42 21.13 -37.84 -17.01
CA ARG A 42 20.36 -37.45 -15.81
C ARG A 42 19.85 -36.01 -15.88
N GLU A 43 20.67 -35.04 -16.28
CA GLU A 43 20.24 -33.65 -16.47
C GLU A 43 19.17 -33.51 -17.56
N ARG A 44 19.28 -34.29 -18.65
CA ARG A 44 18.28 -34.33 -19.72
C ARG A 44 16.98 -34.97 -19.26
N GLU A 45 17.04 -36.05 -18.48
CA GLU A 45 15.89 -36.72 -17.89
C GLU A 45 15.22 -35.83 -16.84
N GLU A 46 15.98 -35.14 -15.99
CA GLU A 46 15.48 -34.18 -15.01
C GLU A 46 14.83 -32.96 -15.71
N ALA A 47 15.46 -32.43 -16.76
CA ALA A 47 14.88 -31.35 -17.56
C ALA A 47 13.63 -31.79 -18.33
N GLU A 48 13.61 -33.02 -18.85
CA GLU A 48 12.44 -33.58 -19.53
C GLU A 48 11.30 -33.86 -18.55
N ALA A 49 11.62 -34.34 -17.34
CA ALA A 49 10.68 -34.54 -16.24
C ALA A 49 10.08 -33.20 -15.76
N GLU A 50 10.91 -32.17 -15.55
CA GLU A 50 10.44 -30.83 -15.18
C GLU A 50 9.54 -30.23 -16.28
N ARG A 51 9.89 -30.46 -17.55
CA ARG A 51 9.12 -29.99 -18.70
C ARG A 51 7.79 -30.73 -18.84
N LEU A 52 7.76 -32.02 -18.54
CA LEU A 52 6.54 -32.84 -18.48
C LEU A 52 5.65 -32.43 -17.31
N GLU A 53 6.22 -32.16 -16.13
CA GLU A 53 5.47 -31.63 -15.00
C GLU A 53 4.85 -30.27 -15.33
N ARG A 54 5.61 -29.33 -15.89
CA ARG A 54 5.09 -28.02 -16.34
C ARG A 54 3.99 -28.17 -17.42
N LYS A 55 4.07 -29.19 -18.26
CA LYS A 55 3.05 -29.48 -19.29
C LYS A 55 1.79 -30.10 -18.69
N ASN A 56 1.94 -30.97 -17.70
CA ASN A 56 0.86 -31.70 -17.05
C ASN A 56 0.20 -30.95 -15.88
N ARG A 57 0.80 -29.84 -15.42
CA ARG A 57 0.17 -28.92 -14.45
C ARG A 57 -1.18 -28.48 -14.96
N THR A 58 -2.16 -28.56 -14.07
CA THR A 58 -3.53 -28.17 -14.34
C THR A 58 -3.62 -26.66 -14.64
N PRO A 59 -4.59 -26.20 -15.43
CA PRO A 59 -4.76 -24.77 -15.72
C PRO A 59 -4.87 -23.92 -14.45
N LYS A 60 -5.42 -24.49 -13.37
CA LYS A 60 -5.52 -23.84 -12.06
C LYS A 60 -4.15 -23.61 -11.40
N GLN A 61 -3.26 -24.60 -11.42
CA GLN A 61 -1.88 -24.43 -10.90
C GLN A 61 -1.06 -23.40 -11.68
N LYS A 62 -1.29 -23.26 -13.00
CA LYS A 62 -0.63 -22.24 -13.81
C LYS A 62 -1.13 -20.83 -13.48
N LEU A 63 -2.41 -20.69 -13.12
CA LEU A 63 -2.98 -19.45 -12.64
C LEU A 63 -2.51 -19.12 -11.23
N ASP A 64 -2.42 -20.11 -10.33
CA ASP A 64 -1.91 -19.92 -8.97
C ASP A 64 -0.43 -19.43 -8.97
N ASP A 65 0.44 -20.01 -9.83
CA ASP A 65 1.83 -19.55 -10.03
C ASP A 65 1.91 -18.11 -10.60
N GLU A 66 0.91 -17.66 -11.38
CA GLU A 66 0.78 -16.27 -11.88
C GLU A 66 0.19 -15.32 -10.83
N ASP A 67 -0.70 -15.84 -9.96
CA ASP A 67 -1.42 -15.09 -8.93
C ASP A 67 -0.56 -14.87 -7.67
N ASP A 68 0.42 -15.74 -7.36
CA ASP A 68 1.35 -15.54 -6.24
C ASP A 68 2.27 -14.31 -6.44
N ALA A 69 2.45 -13.87 -7.70
CA ALA A 69 3.10 -12.60 -8.02
C ALA A 69 2.15 -11.38 -7.90
N TYR A 70 0.83 -11.62 -7.85
CA TYR A 70 -0.21 -10.61 -7.76
C TYR A 70 -0.66 -10.46 -6.31
N SER A 71 -0.16 -9.44 -5.60
CA SER A 71 -0.67 -9.08 -4.27
C SER A 71 -1.69 -7.94 -4.42
N PRO A 72 -3.01 -8.21 -4.32
CA PRO A 72 -4.03 -7.18 -4.51
C PRO A 72 -3.87 -6.01 -3.54
N TRP A 73 -3.34 -6.26 -2.34
CA TRP A 73 -3.04 -5.24 -1.35
C TRP A 73 -1.93 -4.30 -1.78
N VAL A 74 -0.85 -4.82 -2.38
CA VAL A 74 0.25 -4.00 -2.89
C VAL A 74 -0.23 -3.13 -4.04
N ASP A 75 -1.08 -3.67 -4.92
CA ASP A 75 -1.65 -2.90 -6.02
C ASP A 75 -2.65 -1.86 -5.53
N ILE A 76 -3.49 -2.17 -4.54
CA ILE A 76 -4.36 -1.19 -3.89
C ILE A 76 -3.53 -0.06 -3.26
N LEU A 77 -2.46 -0.39 -2.52
CA LEU A 77 -1.57 0.60 -1.90
C LEU A 77 -0.82 1.44 -2.95
N ARG A 78 -0.38 0.83 -4.06
CA ARG A 78 0.22 1.56 -5.19
C ARG A 78 -0.78 2.47 -5.87
N VAL A 79 -1.99 1.99 -6.17
CA VAL A 79 -3.03 2.80 -6.80
C VAL A 79 -3.43 3.96 -5.89
N ILE A 80 -3.60 3.72 -4.59
CA ILE A 80 -3.92 4.77 -3.62
C ILE A 80 -2.78 5.79 -3.51
N SER A 81 -1.52 5.35 -3.45
CA SER A 81 -0.38 6.28 -3.37
C SER A 81 -0.24 7.12 -4.63
N PHE A 82 -0.40 6.53 -5.82
CA PHE A 82 -0.44 7.26 -7.09
C PHE A 82 -1.63 8.21 -7.18
N LEU A 83 -2.81 7.80 -6.71
CA LEU A 83 -4.01 8.63 -6.70
C LEU A 83 -3.86 9.84 -5.76
N ILE A 84 -3.29 9.64 -4.57
CA ILE A 84 -3.00 10.72 -3.62
C ILE A 84 -1.95 11.67 -4.19
N PHE A 85 -0.87 11.14 -4.77
CA PHE A 85 0.20 11.97 -5.34
C PHE A 85 -0.30 12.77 -6.55
N ALA A 86 -1.07 12.14 -7.45
CA ALA A 86 -1.71 12.81 -8.57
C ALA A 86 -2.75 13.83 -8.10
N SER A 87 -3.52 13.53 -7.05
CA SER A 87 -4.47 14.47 -6.44
C SER A 87 -3.77 15.68 -5.85
N PHE A 88 -2.64 15.49 -5.16
CA PHE A 88 -1.81 16.58 -4.63
C PHE A 88 -1.16 17.41 -5.74
N ALA A 89 -0.61 16.76 -6.77
CA ALA A 89 0.02 17.46 -7.90
C ALA A 89 -1.01 18.24 -8.73
N LEU A 90 -2.17 17.63 -9.02
CA LEU A 90 -3.27 18.28 -9.72
C LEU A 90 -3.89 19.40 -8.88
N SER A 91 -4.02 19.20 -7.56
CA SER A 91 -4.43 20.24 -6.63
C SER A 91 -3.44 21.39 -6.61
N TYR A 92 -2.13 21.13 -6.56
CA TYR A 92 -1.10 22.16 -6.60
C TYR A 92 -1.09 22.93 -7.93
N LEU A 93 -1.30 22.23 -9.05
CA LEU A 93 -1.35 22.82 -10.38
C LEU A 93 -2.62 23.67 -10.59
N ILE A 94 -3.76 23.23 -10.07
CA ILE A 94 -5.04 23.95 -10.21
C ILE A 94 -5.21 25.05 -9.16
N SER A 95 -4.67 24.88 -7.94
CA SER A 95 -4.83 25.82 -6.80
C SER A 95 -3.63 26.72 -6.55
N GLY A 96 -2.57 26.67 -7.37
CA GLY A 96 -1.47 27.65 -7.34
C GLY A 96 -0.77 27.82 -5.98
N GLY A 97 -0.80 26.81 -5.11
CA GLY A 97 -0.13 26.82 -3.80
C GLY A 97 -0.78 27.62 -2.66
N GLU A 98 -1.83 28.41 -2.89
CA GLU A 98 -2.36 29.34 -1.86
C GLU A 98 -3.66 28.90 -1.17
N THR A 99 -4.40 27.92 -1.70
CA THR A 99 -5.69 27.49 -1.11
C THR A 99 -5.70 26.02 -0.70
N PHE A 100 -4.84 25.64 0.26
CA PHE A 100 -4.92 24.32 0.89
C PHE A 100 -6.20 24.14 1.75
N THR A 101 -7.04 25.17 1.92
CA THR A 101 -8.28 25.09 2.70
C THR A 101 -9.48 25.77 2.03
N TRP A 102 -9.83 25.37 0.79
CA TRP A 102 -11.17 25.59 0.18
C TRP A 102 -11.83 26.95 0.48
N GLY A 103 -11.07 28.06 0.49
CA GLY A 103 -11.56 29.38 0.89
C GLY A 103 -12.38 29.45 2.19
N MET A 104 -12.27 28.47 3.09
CA MET A 104 -13.13 28.37 4.27
C MET A 104 -12.64 29.35 5.31
N LYS A 105 -13.23 30.55 5.32
CA LYS A 105 -13.00 31.54 6.39
C LYS A 105 -13.31 30.99 7.79
N HIS A 106 -14.14 29.95 7.88
CA HIS A 106 -14.43 29.21 9.11
C HIS A 106 -14.46 27.69 8.83
N PRO A 107 -13.32 26.98 8.98
CA PRO A 107 -13.32 25.53 8.85
C PRO A 107 -14.22 24.91 9.94
N PRO A 108 -14.96 23.84 9.63
CA PRO A 108 -15.84 23.16 10.57
C PRO A 108 -15.05 22.62 11.77
N LYS A 109 -15.69 22.50 12.94
CA LYS A 109 -15.04 22.23 14.24
C LYS A 109 -14.08 21.04 14.23
N TYR A 110 -14.37 19.99 13.45
CA TYR A 110 -13.52 18.79 13.34
C TYR A 110 -12.23 19.00 12.53
N LEU A 111 -12.09 20.09 11.78
CA LEU A 111 -10.85 20.43 11.07
C LEU A 111 -9.91 21.29 11.93
N GLN A 112 -10.38 21.80 13.06
CA GLN A 112 -9.57 22.63 13.95
C GLN A 112 -8.72 21.75 14.85
N THR A 113 -7.40 21.92 14.81
CA THR A 113 -6.45 21.18 15.67
C THR A 113 -6.77 21.36 17.16
N GLU A 114 -7.27 22.53 17.55
CA GLU A 114 -7.68 22.83 18.92
C GLU A 114 -8.87 21.97 19.40
N TRP A 115 -9.80 21.59 18.51
CA TRP A 115 -10.93 20.72 18.87
C TRP A 115 -10.46 19.33 19.25
N TRP A 116 -9.52 18.77 18.48
CA TRP A 116 -8.91 17.48 18.80
C TRP A 116 -8.06 17.55 20.05
N LYS A 117 -7.25 18.60 20.21
CA LYS A 117 -6.49 18.82 21.46
C LYS A 117 -7.40 18.89 22.68
N ALA A 118 -8.53 19.59 22.58
CA ALA A 118 -9.51 19.64 23.66
C ALA A 118 -10.16 18.28 23.93
N LYS A 119 -10.40 17.47 22.89
CA LYS A 119 -10.97 16.12 23.03
C LYS A 119 -10.01 15.13 23.67
N PHE A 120 -8.71 15.25 23.38
CA PHE A 120 -7.66 14.38 23.93
C PHE A 120 -7.16 14.85 25.30
N ARG A 121 -7.38 16.12 25.67
CA ARG A 121 -7.16 16.60 27.02
C ARG A 121 -8.23 15.99 27.93
N GLY A 122 -7.79 15.12 28.84
CA GLY A 122 -8.65 14.51 29.86
C GLY A 122 -9.18 15.55 30.87
N PRO A 123 -10.09 15.13 31.75
CA PRO A 123 -10.61 16.00 32.82
C PRO A 123 -9.46 16.42 33.74
N ILE A 124 -9.33 17.73 33.95
CA ILE A 124 -8.39 18.31 34.91
C ILE A 124 -9.11 18.37 36.26
N TYR A 125 -8.41 17.98 37.33
CA TYR A 125 -8.90 18.09 38.70
C TYR A 125 -8.00 19.07 39.45
N LEU A 126 -8.57 20.19 39.89
CA LEU A 126 -7.90 21.19 40.73
C LEU A 126 -8.73 21.40 41.98
N THR A 127 -8.05 21.65 43.09
CA THR A 127 -8.71 22.16 44.30
C THR A 127 -9.13 23.63 44.10
N PRO A 128 -10.11 24.15 44.85
CA PRO A 128 -10.50 25.55 44.76
C PRO A 128 -9.33 26.52 45.03
N ALA A 129 -8.41 26.15 45.93
CA ALA A 129 -7.22 26.96 46.24
C ALA A 129 -6.23 27.00 45.06
N GLU A 130 -6.03 25.87 44.37
CA GLU A 130 -5.21 25.83 43.16
C GLU A 130 -5.89 26.58 42.01
N LEU A 131 -7.19 26.41 41.84
CA LEU A 131 -7.97 27.08 40.80
C LEU A 131 -7.87 28.61 40.91
N ALA A 132 -7.89 29.15 42.13
CA ALA A 132 -7.75 30.59 42.38
C ALA A 132 -6.41 31.18 41.88
N THR A 133 -5.37 30.35 41.69
CA THR A 133 -4.09 30.80 41.12
C THR A 133 -4.13 31.00 39.60
N TYR A 134 -5.22 30.59 38.95
CA TYR A 134 -5.44 30.65 37.50
C TYR A 134 -6.54 31.67 37.14
N ASP A 135 -6.50 32.85 37.75
CA ASP A 135 -7.42 33.98 37.53
C ASP A 135 -7.11 34.80 36.26
N GLY A 136 -5.96 34.54 35.62
CA GLY A 136 -5.53 35.19 34.39
C GLY A 136 -4.85 36.54 34.59
N THR A 137 -4.49 36.90 35.83
CA THR A 137 -3.60 38.02 36.14
C THR A 137 -2.22 37.83 35.52
N ASP A 138 -1.69 36.61 35.60
CA ASP A 138 -0.47 36.22 34.91
C ASP A 138 -0.76 35.84 33.45
N GLU A 139 -0.14 36.53 32.50
CA GLU A 139 -0.24 36.21 31.06
C GLU A 139 0.45 34.90 30.69
N THR A 140 1.44 34.48 31.50
CA THR A 140 2.21 33.25 31.30
C THR A 140 1.42 31.99 31.69
N LYS A 141 0.36 32.14 32.49
CA LYS A 141 -0.47 31.03 32.97
C LYS A 141 -1.76 30.88 32.16
N PRO A 142 -2.25 29.64 31.99
CA PRO A 142 -3.57 29.40 31.43
C PRO A 142 -4.65 29.95 32.36
N LEU A 143 -5.82 30.24 31.78
CA LEU A 143 -6.97 30.79 32.48
C LEU A 143 -8.01 29.69 32.66
N TYR A 144 -8.36 29.40 33.92
CA TYR A 144 -9.31 28.33 34.24
C TYR A 144 -10.59 28.86 34.87
N LEU A 145 -11.69 28.17 34.55
CA LEU A 145 -13.02 28.42 35.06
C LEU A 145 -13.65 27.08 35.45
N ALA A 146 -14.18 26.96 36.66
CA ALA A 146 -14.96 25.78 37.03
C ALA A 146 -16.46 26.05 36.88
N ILE A 147 -17.16 25.13 36.22
CA ILE A 147 -18.62 25.11 36.12
C ILE A 147 -19.07 23.70 36.50
N ASN A 148 -19.92 23.57 37.54
CA ASN A 148 -20.44 22.26 37.95
C ASN A 148 -19.29 21.28 38.29
N GLY A 149 -18.24 21.77 38.99
CA GLY A 149 -17.06 20.97 39.33
C GLY A 149 -16.23 20.50 38.12
N THR A 150 -16.52 20.98 36.91
CA THR A 150 -15.75 20.70 35.69
C THR A 150 -14.90 21.91 35.36
N ILE A 151 -13.60 21.71 35.16
CA ILE A 151 -12.64 22.77 34.87
C ILE A 151 -12.51 22.96 33.35
N TYR A 152 -12.69 24.19 32.91
CA TYR A 152 -12.60 24.60 31.52
C TYR A 152 -11.41 25.54 31.32
N ASP A 153 -10.62 25.25 30.28
CA ASP A 153 -9.57 26.14 29.78
C ASP A 153 -10.21 27.21 28.89
N VAL A 154 -10.22 28.45 29.38
CA VAL A 154 -10.74 29.62 28.65
C VAL A 154 -9.62 30.58 28.25
N SER A 155 -8.38 30.08 28.22
CA SER A 155 -7.20 30.86 27.79
C SER A 155 -7.28 31.35 26.33
N SER A 156 -8.08 30.71 25.48
CA SER A 156 -8.34 31.18 24.11
C SER A 156 -9.21 32.44 24.07
N ASN A 157 -10.01 32.72 25.11
CA ASN A 157 -10.90 33.87 25.19
C ASN A 157 -10.63 34.74 26.43
N ARG A 158 -9.37 35.14 26.62
CA ARG A 158 -8.95 36.06 27.69
C ARG A 158 -9.64 37.43 27.61
N ARG A 159 -10.13 37.85 26.44
CA ARG A 159 -10.81 39.14 26.31
C ARG A 159 -12.12 39.19 27.09
N THR A 160 -12.81 38.05 27.25
CA THR A 160 -14.07 37.95 27.99
C THR A 160 -13.87 37.56 29.45
N TYR A 161 -12.98 36.58 29.71
CA TYR A 161 -12.78 36.00 31.05
C TYR A 161 -11.55 36.51 31.79
N GLY A 162 -10.63 37.19 31.11
CA GLY A 162 -9.41 37.71 31.72
C GLY A 162 -9.64 38.95 32.60
N PRO A 163 -8.55 39.55 33.12
CA PRO A 163 -8.62 40.62 34.11
C PRO A 163 -9.31 41.90 33.62
N GLU A 164 -9.38 42.12 32.31
CA GLU A 164 -10.05 43.26 31.67
C GLU A 164 -11.43 42.89 31.08
N GLY A 165 -11.89 41.66 31.31
CA GLY A 165 -13.10 41.11 30.72
C GLY A 165 -14.35 41.30 31.61
N SER A 166 -15.52 41.31 30.98
CA SER A 166 -16.80 41.45 31.69
C SER A 166 -17.15 40.24 32.57
N TYR A 167 -16.49 39.09 32.41
CA TYR A 167 -16.72 37.86 33.18
C TYR A 167 -15.56 37.48 34.10
N ARG A 168 -14.69 38.44 34.44
CA ARG A 168 -13.51 38.23 35.31
C ARG A 168 -13.81 37.56 36.64
N TYR A 169 -14.95 37.88 37.26
CA TYR A 169 -15.32 37.39 38.59
C TYR A 169 -15.49 35.86 38.66
N PHE A 170 -15.62 35.19 37.52
CA PHE A 170 -15.66 33.73 37.46
C PHE A 170 -14.29 33.09 37.22
N ALA A 171 -13.27 33.85 36.83
CA ALA A 171 -11.93 33.31 36.64
C ALA A 171 -11.34 32.81 37.96
N GLY A 172 -10.82 31.59 37.98
CA GLY A 172 -10.23 30.99 39.17
C GLY A 172 -11.24 30.57 40.27
N VAL A 173 -12.55 30.64 40.00
CA VAL A 173 -13.61 30.33 40.98
C VAL A 173 -14.59 29.31 40.39
N ASP A 174 -15.29 28.55 41.26
CA ASP A 174 -16.42 27.70 40.83
C ASP A 174 -17.69 28.54 40.69
N ALA A 175 -18.16 28.69 39.45
CA ALA A 175 -19.30 29.51 39.07
C ALA A 175 -20.63 29.04 39.69
N ARG A 176 -20.69 27.83 40.28
CA ARG A 176 -21.88 27.36 41.00
C ARG A 176 -22.16 28.10 42.31
N GLY A 177 -21.16 28.74 42.89
CA GLY A 177 -21.24 29.36 44.22
C GLY A 177 -21.09 30.87 44.23
N ALA A 178 -21.23 31.56 43.08
CA ALA A 178 -21.22 33.01 43.02
C ALA A 178 -22.55 33.57 43.54
N THR A 179 -22.75 33.53 44.87
CA THR A 179 -23.85 34.14 45.61
C THR A 179 -23.31 34.89 46.79
#